data_AF-A0A2N5JB55-F1
#
_entry.id   AF-A0A2N5JB55-F1
#
_cell.length_a   1.000
_cell.length_b   1.000
_cell.length_c   1.000
_cell.angle_alpha   90.00
_cell.angle_beta   90.00
_cell.angle_gamma   90.00
#
_symmetry.space_group_name_H-M   'P 1'
#
loop_
_entity.id
_entity.type
_entity.pdbx_description
1 polymer ?
#
loop_
_entity_poly.entity_id
_entity_poly.type
_entity_poly.pdbx_seq_one_letter_code
_entity_poly.pdbx_strand_id
1 'polypeptide(L)'
;MHIDIVSVFPEYFDVLKLSLLGKAQERGLIDVRTHNLRDWTHDVHHSVDDTPVGGGAGMVMKPEVWAQCLDDLLGMNAVDFTESDGEPTLTQDPATLAADQRNGSAAHRPESGADLGADGNDTDDKTENVRTGSYPDGSSTEETEDANRRQLLDAKKTPEELIAALDSLYGEDAGYNVPEYDFPVPKHPAGSDRMDSANEPGTGSDSGTDKVKVKPILIFPNPSAPLFTQRDATELSRVGRLVFGCGRYEGIDARVPEYYARQGVEVREYSIGDYVLNGGEVAVSAMIEAIVRLLPGFMGNPESIVEESYTGDPLLEHRQFTKPTSWRGIAVPDVLTSGDHGKVDRYRRDEALERTARIRPDLIESLDCKALSKADRKTLMLLGWEVSGHHPRQIPPDRLPLRYF
;
A
#
# COMPACT_ATOMS: atom_id res chain seq x y z
N MET A 1 -12.33 12.47 -12.59
CA MET A 1 -11.11 12.71 -11.77
C MET A 1 -10.10 13.46 -12.61
N HIS A 2 -9.42 14.47 -12.06
CA HIS A 2 -8.35 15.21 -12.74
C HIS A 2 -6.98 14.68 -12.32
N ILE A 3 -6.09 14.46 -13.29
CA ILE A 3 -4.75 13.93 -13.06
C ILE A 3 -3.75 14.82 -13.80
N ASP A 4 -2.92 15.53 -13.05
CA ASP A 4 -1.77 16.27 -13.59
C ASP A 4 -0.51 15.44 -13.39
N ILE A 5 0.32 15.31 -14.43
CA ILE A 5 1.56 14.53 -14.39
C ILE A 5 2.71 15.43 -14.85
N VAL A 6 3.67 15.67 -13.96
CA VAL A 6 4.88 16.45 -14.25
C VAL A 6 6.03 15.49 -14.54
N SER A 7 6.64 15.61 -15.71
CA SER A 7 7.79 14.81 -16.14
C SER A 7 8.64 15.60 -17.13
N VAL A 8 9.90 15.21 -17.31
CA VAL A 8 10.76 15.71 -18.40
C VAL A 8 10.58 14.91 -19.70
N PHE A 9 9.75 13.86 -19.68
CA PHE A 9 9.35 13.00 -20.80
C PHE A 9 7.82 12.84 -20.85
N PRO A 10 7.04 13.92 -21.06
CA PRO A 10 5.57 13.85 -21.06
C PRO A 10 5.01 12.85 -22.09
N GLU A 11 5.71 12.62 -23.21
CA GLU A 11 5.35 11.65 -24.25
C GLU A 11 5.32 10.20 -23.75
N TYR A 12 5.99 9.89 -22.63
CA TYR A 12 5.93 8.57 -22.00
C TYR A 12 4.48 8.15 -21.70
N PHE A 13 3.63 9.12 -21.38
CA PHE A 13 2.25 8.91 -20.97
C PHE A 13 1.25 8.85 -22.13
N ASP A 14 1.72 8.87 -23.39
CA ASP A 14 0.84 8.58 -24.53
C ASP A 14 0.22 7.18 -24.44
N VAL A 15 0.86 6.26 -23.71
CA VAL A 15 0.30 4.94 -23.36
C VAL A 15 -1.05 5.04 -22.63
N LEU A 16 -1.30 6.11 -21.86
CA LEU A 16 -2.57 6.31 -21.14
C LEU A 16 -3.75 6.59 -22.07
N LYS A 17 -3.49 6.92 -23.34
CA LYS A 17 -4.52 7.13 -24.38
C LYS A 17 -5.00 5.80 -24.99
N LEU A 18 -4.40 4.67 -24.61
CA LEU A 18 -4.74 3.36 -25.15
C LEU A 18 -5.81 2.64 -24.31
N SER A 19 -6.44 1.63 -24.92
CA SER A 19 -7.30 0.65 -24.23
C SER A 19 -8.41 1.30 -23.37
N LEU A 20 -8.67 0.77 -22.17
CA LEU A 20 -9.73 1.24 -21.27
C LEU A 20 -9.43 2.63 -20.69
N LEU A 21 -8.17 2.99 -20.45
CA LEU A 21 -7.79 4.33 -19.99
C LEU A 21 -8.10 5.40 -21.05
N GLY A 22 -7.80 5.14 -22.32
CA GLY A 22 -8.18 6.00 -23.43
C GLY A 22 -9.69 6.20 -23.51
N LYS A 23 -10.46 5.11 -23.45
CA LYS A 23 -11.93 5.16 -23.43
C LYS A 23 -12.47 5.94 -22.22
N ALA A 24 -11.83 5.84 -21.06
CA ALA A 24 -12.21 6.57 -19.86
C ALA A 24 -11.99 8.09 -20.05
N GLN A 25 -10.91 8.49 -20.72
CA GLN A 25 -10.68 9.89 -21.10
C GLN A 25 -11.72 10.39 -22.12
N GLU A 26 -11.96 9.61 -23.19
CA GLU A 26 -12.97 9.96 -24.23
C GLU A 26 -14.37 10.15 -23.66
N ARG A 27 -14.72 9.39 -22.62
CA ARG A 27 -16.01 9.49 -21.91
C ARG A 27 -16.04 10.59 -20.84
N GLY A 28 -14.92 11.28 -20.60
CA GLY A 28 -14.79 12.31 -19.57
C GLY A 28 -14.78 11.76 -18.13
N LEU A 29 -14.52 10.47 -17.94
CA LEU A 29 -14.40 9.87 -16.59
C LEU A 29 -13.13 10.36 -15.90
N ILE A 30 -12.06 10.52 -16.68
CA ILE A 30 -10.78 11.09 -16.26
C ILE A 30 -10.32 12.19 -17.22
N ASP A 31 -9.64 13.20 -16.70
CA ASP A 31 -8.93 14.25 -17.43
C ASP A 31 -7.46 14.15 -17.06
N VAL A 32 -6.61 13.71 -17.99
CA VAL A 32 -5.18 13.50 -17.77
C VAL A 32 -4.41 14.57 -18.53
N ARG A 33 -3.56 15.30 -17.81
CA ARG A 33 -2.69 16.35 -18.36
C ARG A 33 -1.25 16.04 -18.02
N THR A 34 -0.40 16.08 -19.03
CA THR A 34 1.04 15.89 -18.89
C THR A 34 1.73 17.23 -19.11
N HIS A 35 2.64 17.57 -18.21
CA HIS A 35 3.35 18.84 -18.17
C HIS A 35 4.84 18.56 -18.31
N ASN A 36 5.50 19.22 -19.26
CA ASN A 36 6.95 19.13 -19.37
C ASN A 36 7.58 20.04 -18.32
N LEU A 37 8.29 19.48 -17.35
CA LEU A 37 8.94 20.28 -16.30
C LEU A 37 9.90 21.35 -16.89
N ARG A 38 10.46 21.08 -18.08
CA ARG A 38 11.34 22.00 -18.80
C ARG A 38 10.65 23.32 -19.17
N ASP A 39 9.33 23.37 -19.21
CA ASP A 39 8.57 24.58 -19.55
C ASP A 39 8.68 25.67 -18.45
N TRP A 40 9.14 25.30 -17.24
CA TRP A 40 9.40 26.22 -16.11
C TRP A 40 10.88 26.56 -15.93
N THR A 41 11.71 26.29 -16.94
CA THR A 41 13.13 26.68 -16.93
C THR A 41 13.32 28.02 -17.64
N HIS A 42 14.32 28.79 -17.19
CA HIS A 42 14.61 30.14 -17.71
C HIS A 42 15.99 30.23 -18.37
N ASP A 43 16.80 29.18 -18.27
CA ASP A 43 18.10 29.10 -18.92
C ASP A 43 17.98 28.56 -20.36
N VAL A 44 18.95 28.90 -21.20
CA VAL A 44 18.98 28.51 -22.62
C VAL A 44 19.03 26.99 -22.82
N HIS A 45 19.52 26.23 -21.84
CA HIS A 45 19.67 24.79 -21.93
C HIS A 45 18.47 24.02 -21.34
N HIS A 46 17.46 24.73 -20.84
CA HIS A 46 16.31 24.14 -20.16
C HIS A 46 16.70 23.13 -19.08
N SER A 47 17.61 23.56 -18.21
CA SER A 47 18.25 22.73 -17.20
C SER A 47 17.32 22.52 -16.00
N VAL A 48 16.99 21.26 -15.72
CA VAL A 48 16.07 20.86 -14.63
C VAL A 48 16.80 20.24 -13.44
N ASP A 49 18.12 20.13 -13.52
CA ASP A 49 18.97 19.41 -12.58
C ASP A 49 20.32 20.09 -12.37
N ASP A 50 20.94 19.83 -11.23
CA ASP A 50 22.28 20.31 -10.86
C ASP A 50 23.04 19.25 -10.06
N THR A 51 24.32 19.49 -9.82
CA THR A 51 25.18 18.62 -9.01
C THR A 51 24.70 18.55 -7.54
N PRO A 52 24.78 17.37 -6.89
CA PRO A 52 24.36 17.23 -5.50
C PRO A 52 25.28 18.01 -4.54
N VAL A 53 24.66 18.69 -3.57
CA VAL A 53 25.38 19.30 -2.45
C VAL A 53 26.05 18.21 -1.60
N GLY A 54 27.32 18.42 -1.24
CA GLY A 54 28.15 17.41 -0.56
C GLY A 54 28.96 16.52 -1.51
N GLY A 55 28.82 16.72 -2.83
CA GLY A 55 29.49 15.93 -3.85
C GLY A 55 28.84 14.57 -4.07
N GLY A 56 29.45 13.77 -4.97
CA GLY A 56 28.90 12.49 -5.41
C GLY A 56 28.76 12.43 -6.93
N ALA A 57 28.40 11.26 -7.44
CA ALA A 57 28.02 11.09 -8.84
C ALA A 57 26.54 11.44 -9.04
N GLY A 58 26.13 11.70 -10.29
CA GLY A 58 24.75 11.96 -10.64
C GLY A 58 24.33 13.43 -10.52
N MET A 59 23.04 13.66 -10.69
CA MET A 59 22.41 14.98 -10.70
C MET A 59 21.13 14.95 -9.86
N VAL A 60 20.76 16.06 -9.24
CA VAL A 60 19.53 16.22 -8.45
C VAL A 60 18.65 17.28 -9.11
N MET A 61 17.36 17.02 -9.22
CA MET A 61 16.44 17.95 -9.88
C MET A 61 16.25 19.23 -9.04
N LYS A 62 16.33 20.38 -9.70
CA LYS A 62 16.36 21.72 -9.08
C LYS A 62 15.04 22.06 -8.38
N PRO A 63 15.08 22.51 -7.11
CA PRO A 63 13.86 22.84 -6.37
C PRO A 63 13.12 24.05 -6.95
N GLU A 64 13.81 25.01 -7.56
CA GLU A 64 13.20 26.23 -8.11
C GLU A 64 12.29 25.92 -9.31
N VAL A 65 12.73 25.02 -10.19
CA VAL A 65 11.94 24.61 -11.37
C VAL A 65 10.71 23.81 -10.92
N TRP A 66 10.88 22.89 -9.97
CA TRP A 66 9.77 22.16 -9.36
C TRP A 66 8.79 23.08 -8.63
N ALA A 67 9.28 24.07 -7.88
CA ALA A 67 8.44 25.00 -7.13
C ALA A 67 7.58 25.83 -8.07
N GLN A 68 8.16 26.42 -9.13
CA GLN A 68 7.38 27.21 -10.09
C GLN A 68 6.30 26.37 -10.80
N CYS A 69 6.64 25.14 -11.18
CA CYS A 69 5.68 24.23 -11.81
C CYS A 69 4.54 23.85 -10.86
N LEU A 70 4.87 23.42 -9.64
CA LEU A 70 3.88 22.98 -8.67
C LEU A 70 3.05 24.14 -8.13
N ASP A 71 3.62 25.33 -7.93
CA ASP A 71 2.87 26.52 -7.53
C ASP A 71 1.79 26.89 -8.56
N ASP A 72 2.14 26.88 -9.85
CA ASP A 72 1.19 27.14 -10.94
C ASP A 72 0.07 26.08 -10.97
N LEU A 73 0.43 24.79 -10.95
CA LEU A 73 -0.54 23.70 -10.94
C LEU A 73 -1.46 23.71 -9.72
N LEU A 74 -0.92 24.06 -8.54
CA LEU A 74 -1.67 24.13 -7.29
C LEU A 74 -2.43 25.46 -7.11
N GLY A 75 -2.19 26.43 -7.99
CA GLY A 75 -2.76 27.78 -7.90
C GLY A 75 -2.32 28.53 -6.65
N MET A 76 -1.06 28.31 -6.26
CA MET A 76 -0.37 29.02 -5.19
C MET A 76 0.24 30.31 -5.75
N ASN A 77 0.35 31.35 -4.94
CA ASN A 77 0.99 32.59 -5.38
C ASN A 77 2.46 32.29 -5.68
N ALA A 78 2.90 32.63 -6.90
CA ALA A 78 4.29 32.42 -7.31
C ALA A 78 5.25 33.09 -6.30
N VAL A 79 6.21 32.30 -5.80
CA VAL A 79 7.33 32.85 -5.05
C VAL A 79 8.26 33.52 -6.04
N ASP A 80 8.43 34.83 -5.93
CA ASP A 80 9.37 35.57 -6.77
C ASP A 80 10.80 35.30 -6.28
N PHE A 81 11.53 34.45 -7.00
CA PHE A 81 12.92 34.09 -6.66
C PHE A 81 13.94 35.15 -7.11
N THR A 82 13.48 36.31 -7.60
CA THR A 82 14.34 37.30 -8.28
C THR A 82 14.99 38.36 -7.39
N GLU A 83 14.81 38.33 -6.06
CA GLU A 83 15.51 39.25 -5.14
C GLU A 83 16.16 38.54 -3.94
N SER A 84 17.46 38.22 -4.05
CA SER A 84 18.51 38.88 -3.25
C SER A 84 19.90 38.33 -3.55
N ASP A 85 20.81 39.25 -3.82
CA ASP A 85 22.26 39.10 -3.96
C ASP A 85 22.91 38.22 -2.89
N GLY A 86 23.64 37.20 -3.34
CA GLY A 86 24.51 36.40 -2.53
C GLY A 86 25.05 35.24 -3.34
N GLU A 87 26.29 35.37 -3.83
CA GLU A 87 27.12 34.24 -4.26
C GLU A 87 26.83 33.01 -3.38
N PRO A 88 26.59 31.81 -3.95
CA PRO A 88 26.50 30.60 -3.15
C PRO A 88 27.85 30.44 -2.48
N THR A 89 27.95 30.87 -1.23
CA THR A 89 29.13 30.58 -0.43
C THR A 89 29.01 29.11 -0.16
N LEU A 90 29.70 28.30 -0.97
CA LEU A 90 29.99 26.91 -0.65
C LEU A 90 30.36 26.89 0.83
N THR A 91 29.46 26.34 1.65
CA THR A 91 29.74 26.05 3.05
C THR A 91 31.06 25.31 3.05
N GLN A 92 32.05 25.94 3.68
CA GLN A 92 33.42 25.50 3.70
C GLN A 92 33.47 24.01 4.05
N ASP A 93 34.29 23.29 3.28
CA ASP A 93 34.64 21.90 3.48
C ASP A 93 34.84 21.57 4.98
N PRO A 94 34.06 20.62 5.55
CA PRO A 94 34.21 20.23 6.95
C PRO A 94 35.59 19.65 7.27
N ALA A 95 36.45 19.40 6.27
CA ALA A 95 37.86 19.03 6.47
C ALA A 95 38.78 20.18 6.91
N THR A 96 38.31 21.43 6.98
CA THR A 96 39.16 22.59 7.37
C THR A 96 38.94 23.14 8.79
N LEU A 97 38.11 22.51 9.62
CA LEU A 97 37.92 22.89 11.04
C LEU A 97 39.00 22.35 11.99
N ALA A 98 40.27 22.37 11.57
CA ALA A 98 41.39 22.00 12.42
C ALA A 98 42.68 22.78 12.13
N ALA A 99 42.60 24.09 11.85
CA ALA A 99 43.76 24.96 11.88
C ALA A 99 43.36 26.44 11.87
N ASP A 100 42.96 27.01 13.02
CA ASP A 100 43.65 28.18 13.58
C ASP A 100 42.98 28.69 14.87
N GLN A 101 43.80 29.29 15.73
CA GLN A 101 43.48 29.96 17.00
C GLN A 101 43.31 29.08 18.25
N ARG A 102 44.46 28.79 18.87
CA ARG A 102 44.82 29.49 20.13
C ARG A 102 46.30 29.33 20.43
N ASN A 103 47.05 30.40 20.15
CA ASN A 103 48.37 30.62 20.72
C ASN A 103 48.18 31.22 22.12
N GLY A 104 48.84 30.67 23.14
CA GLY A 104 48.76 31.20 24.50
C GLY A 104 49.38 30.33 25.60
N SER A 105 50.72 30.36 25.68
CA SER A 105 51.51 30.23 26.92
C SER A 105 51.64 28.86 27.62
N ALA A 106 52.77 28.19 27.30
CA ALA A 106 53.76 27.59 28.21
C ALA A 106 53.32 26.89 29.51
N ALA A 107 53.61 25.58 29.61
CA ALA A 107 54.64 25.02 30.51
C ALA A 107 54.73 23.48 30.44
N HIS A 108 55.96 22.98 30.25
CA HIS A 108 56.56 21.74 30.79
C HIS A 108 55.87 20.35 30.62
N ARG A 109 56.48 19.54 29.73
CA ARG A 109 56.94 18.11 29.81
C ARG A 109 56.58 17.23 31.04
N PRO A 110 56.79 15.88 30.99
CA PRO A 110 56.89 14.93 29.86
C PRO A 110 56.17 13.55 30.11
N GLU A 111 56.23 12.66 29.10
CA GLU A 111 56.41 11.16 29.15
C GLU A 111 55.46 10.31 30.03
N SER A 112 55.04 9.07 29.73
CA SER A 112 55.49 7.92 28.93
C SER A 112 54.27 6.95 28.89
N GLY A 113 54.12 6.04 27.93
CA GLY A 113 54.71 4.70 28.03
C GLY A 113 53.75 3.72 28.71
N ALA A 114 53.31 2.73 27.94
CA ALA A 114 52.36 1.69 28.30
C ALA A 114 52.72 0.87 29.55
N ASP A 115 51.71 0.28 30.19
CA ASP A 115 51.85 -1.05 30.78
C ASP A 115 50.53 -1.84 30.77
N LEU A 116 50.65 -3.14 30.57
CA LEU A 116 49.62 -4.17 30.46
C LEU A 116 49.62 -5.04 31.73
N GLY A 117 48.46 -5.62 32.03
CA GLY A 117 48.30 -6.76 32.93
C GLY A 117 47.89 -6.37 34.36
N ALA A 118 47.32 -7.25 35.17
CA ALA A 118 46.74 -8.58 34.98
C ALA A 118 45.88 -8.86 36.22
N ASP A 119 44.91 -9.76 36.07
CA ASP A 119 44.38 -10.70 37.07
C ASP A 119 43.77 -10.22 38.41
N GLY A 120 42.59 -10.81 38.71
CA GLY A 120 42.41 -11.44 40.02
C GLY A 120 41.08 -11.23 40.75
N ASN A 121 40.20 -12.22 40.56
CA ASN A 121 39.43 -12.95 41.58
C ASN A 121 38.16 -12.38 42.28
N ASP A 122 37.07 -13.15 42.11
CA ASP A 122 36.03 -13.61 43.05
C ASP A 122 35.77 -12.89 44.38
N THR A 123 34.48 -12.63 44.69
CA THR A 123 33.74 -13.28 45.81
C THR A 123 32.27 -12.81 45.94
N ASP A 124 31.37 -13.79 45.87
CA ASP A 124 30.21 -14.10 46.75
C ASP A 124 29.37 -13.03 47.53
N ASP A 125 28.05 -13.13 47.29
CA ASP A 125 26.94 -13.35 48.26
C ASP A 125 26.11 -12.17 48.86
N LYS A 126 24.78 -12.34 48.68
CA LYS A 126 23.62 -11.99 49.56
C LYS A 126 23.28 -10.54 49.94
N THR A 127 22.09 -10.04 49.56
CA THR A 127 20.83 -10.05 50.35
C THR A 127 19.70 -9.19 49.75
N GLU A 128 18.48 -9.55 50.17
CA GLU A 128 17.13 -9.22 49.71
C GLU A 128 16.67 -7.77 49.90
N ASN A 129 15.68 -7.33 49.10
CA ASN A 129 14.44 -6.82 49.71
C ASN A 129 13.21 -6.89 48.80
N VAL A 130 12.13 -7.38 49.41
CA VAL A 130 10.79 -7.68 48.88
C VAL A 130 9.92 -6.43 48.89
N ARG A 131 9.05 -6.25 47.87
CA ARG A 131 7.70 -5.69 48.06
C ARG A 131 6.67 -6.40 47.18
N THR A 132 5.64 -6.86 47.86
CA THR A 132 4.49 -7.65 47.42
C THR A 132 3.37 -6.77 46.85
N GLY A 133 2.57 -7.38 45.96
CA GLY A 133 1.28 -6.85 45.50
C GLY A 133 0.48 -7.98 44.84
N SER A 134 -0.42 -8.59 45.60
CA SER A 134 -1.30 -9.71 45.25
C SER A 134 -2.62 -9.22 44.61
N TYR A 135 -3.12 -9.96 43.62
CA TYR A 135 -4.51 -9.93 43.14
C TYR A 135 -5.12 -11.34 43.20
N PRO A 136 -6.43 -11.49 43.43
CA PRO A 136 -7.03 -12.73 43.91
C PRO A 136 -7.30 -13.78 42.81
N ASP A 137 -7.25 -15.01 43.30
CA ASP A 137 -7.43 -16.32 42.67
C ASP A 137 -8.86 -16.52 42.10
N GLY A 138 -8.95 -16.88 40.82
CA GLY A 138 -10.15 -17.32 40.12
C GLY A 138 -10.00 -18.73 39.52
N SER A 139 -9.04 -19.52 40.00
CA SER A 139 -8.76 -20.87 39.51
C SER A 139 -9.55 -21.90 40.33
N SER A 140 -10.72 -22.32 39.84
CA SER A 140 -11.25 -23.63 40.26
C SER A 140 -12.29 -24.23 39.33
N THR A 141 -12.91 -23.46 38.43
CA THR A 141 -13.89 -24.01 37.45
C THR A 141 -13.32 -24.17 36.04
N GLU A 142 -12.46 -23.25 35.57
CA GLU A 142 -11.86 -23.35 34.22
C GLU A 142 -10.83 -24.48 34.11
N GLU A 143 -10.04 -24.72 35.16
CA GLU A 143 -9.04 -25.81 35.14
C GLU A 143 -9.68 -27.20 35.05
N THR A 144 -10.90 -27.37 35.59
CA THR A 144 -11.63 -28.65 35.53
C THR A 144 -12.29 -28.87 34.17
N GLU A 145 -12.77 -27.81 33.51
CA GLU A 145 -13.33 -27.88 32.16
C GLU A 145 -12.23 -28.12 31.11
N ASP A 146 -11.08 -27.46 31.25
CA ASP A 146 -9.94 -27.64 30.33
C ASP A 146 -9.24 -29.00 30.52
N ALA A 147 -9.24 -29.53 31.74
CA ALA A 147 -8.80 -30.90 32.02
C ALA A 147 -9.75 -31.95 31.40
N ASN A 148 -11.06 -31.75 31.47
CA ASN A 148 -12.06 -32.60 30.81
C ASN A 148 -11.94 -32.53 29.28
N ARG A 149 -11.64 -31.34 28.71
CA ARG A 149 -11.41 -31.14 27.27
C ARG A 149 -10.15 -31.87 26.78
N ARG A 150 -9.08 -31.84 27.57
CA ARG A 150 -7.84 -32.58 27.30
C ARG A 150 -8.02 -34.09 27.44
N GLN A 151 -8.79 -34.57 28.42
CA GLN A 151 -9.09 -36.00 28.57
C GLN A 151 -9.93 -36.57 27.42
N LEU A 152 -10.81 -35.78 26.80
CA LEU A 152 -11.58 -36.23 25.64
C LEU A 152 -10.76 -36.42 24.36
N LEU A 153 -9.61 -35.73 24.26
CA LEU A 153 -8.71 -35.76 23.10
C LEU A 153 -7.66 -36.88 23.20
N ASP A 154 -7.44 -37.43 24.39
CA ASP A 154 -6.41 -38.46 24.66
C ASP A 154 -6.94 -39.90 24.51
N ALA A 155 -8.26 -40.07 24.43
CA ALA A 155 -8.86 -41.37 24.10
C ALA A 155 -8.79 -41.60 22.59
N LYS A 156 -8.13 -42.69 22.17
CA LYS A 156 -8.07 -43.18 20.79
C LYS A 156 -9.49 -43.38 20.20
N LYS A 157 -10.06 -42.32 19.64
CA LYS A 157 -11.38 -42.32 19.01
C LYS A 157 -11.28 -42.30 17.49
N THR A 158 -12.21 -42.98 16.83
CA THR A 158 -12.28 -43.03 15.36
C THR A 158 -12.75 -41.67 14.79
N PRO A 159 -12.54 -41.39 13.49
CA PRO A 159 -12.99 -40.15 12.87
C PRO A 159 -14.49 -39.84 13.06
N GLU A 160 -15.37 -40.85 13.05
CA GLU A 160 -16.81 -40.64 13.27
C GLU A 160 -17.13 -40.19 14.71
N GLU A 161 -16.38 -40.68 15.71
CA GLU A 161 -16.60 -40.38 17.12
C GLU A 161 -16.13 -38.96 17.51
N LEU A 162 -15.13 -38.42 16.79
CA LEU A 162 -14.68 -37.03 16.95
C LEU A 162 -15.64 -36.02 16.31
N ILE A 163 -16.18 -36.37 15.14
CA ILE A 163 -17.21 -35.56 14.46
C ILE A 163 -18.47 -35.50 15.33
N ALA A 164 -18.94 -36.64 15.86
CA ALA A 164 -20.08 -36.68 16.77
C ALA A 164 -19.84 -35.92 18.10
N ALA A 165 -18.60 -35.91 18.61
CA ALA A 165 -18.25 -35.13 19.81
C ALA A 165 -18.23 -33.61 19.55
N LEU A 166 -17.82 -33.20 18.35
CA LEU A 166 -17.82 -31.79 17.91
C LEU A 166 -19.22 -31.29 17.59
N ASP A 167 -20.07 -32.10 16.97
CA ASP A 167 -21.48 -31.78 16.71
C ASP A 167 -22.30 -31.66 18.02
N SER A 168 -21.95 -32.45 19.04
CA SER A 168 -22.51 -32.35 20.40
C SER A 168 -22.09 -31.06 21.14
N LEU A 169 -20.89 -30.53 20.86
CA LEU A 169 -20.36 -29.30 21.46
C LEU A 169 -20.92 -28.02 20.83
N TYR A 170 -21.36 -28.08 19.57
CA TYR A 170 -21.85 -26.95 18.80
C TYR A 170 -23.16 -27.33 18.13
N GLY A 171 -24.22 -27.38 18.94
CA GLY A 171 -25.56 -27.80 18.52
C GLY A 171 -26.05 -27.18 17.21
N GLU A 172 -26.82 -28.00 16.49
CA GLU A 172 -27.46 -27.73 15.20
C GLU A 172 -28.41 -26.53 15.27
N ASP A 173 -27.94 -25.30 15.08
CA ASP A 173 -28.78 -24.14 14.73
C ASP A 173 -28.00 -22.90 14.25
N ALA A 174 -26.91 -23.09 13.51
CA ALA A 174 -26.18 -21.97 12.88
C ALA A 174 -26.43 -21.95 11.37
N GLY A 175 -27.65 -21.57 11.00
CA GLY A 175 -28.00 -21.19 9.63
C GLY A 175 -27.08 -20.08 9.09
N TYR A 176 -26.91 -20.06 7.78
CA TYR A 176 -26.17 -19.02 7.05
C TYR A 176 -26.73 -17.63 7.39
N ASN A 177 -26.06 -16.91 8.28
CA ASN A 177 -26.29 -15.48 8.47
C ASN A 177 -25.32 -14.73 7.57
N VAL A 178 -25.80 -14.37 6.37
CA VAL A 178 -25.14 -13.38 5.51
C VAL A 178 -25.55 -12.01 6.05
N PRO A 179 -24.62 -11.16 6.52
CA PRO A 179 -24.97 -9.78 6.85
C PRO A 179 -25.33 -9.04 5.56
N GLU A 180 -26.57 -8.56 5.44
CA GLU A 180 -26.94 -7.57 4.42
C GLU A 180 -26.16 -6.27 4.70
N TYR A 181 -25.19 -5.96 3.85
CA TYR A 181 -24.56 -4.64 3.82
C TYR A 181 -25.38 -3.73 2.90
N ASP A 182 -26.14 -2.82 3.50
CA ASP A 182 -26.88 -1.77 2.79
C ASP A 182 -25.92 -0.63 2.43
N PHE A 183 -25.42 -0.62 1.19
CA PHE A 183 -24.67 0.50 0.63
C PHE A 183 -25.67 1.53 0.07
N PRO A 184 -25.75 2.76 0.61
CA PRO A 184 -26.64 3.78 0.06
C PRO A 184 -26.14 4.21 -1.32
N VAL A 185 -26.83 3.73 -2.37
CA VAL A 185 -26.69 4.22 -3.74
C VAL A 185 -27.26 5.65 -3.81
N PRO A 186 -26.50 6.67 -4.24
CA PRO A 186 -27.06 7.99 -4.49
C PRO A 186 -28.14 7.89 -5.57
N LYS A 187 -29.37 8.30 -5.25
CA LYS A 187 -30.47 8.38 -6.21
C LYS A 187 -30.11 9.41 -7.29
N HIS A 188 -29.85 8.95 -8.51
CA HIS A 188 -29.83 9.83 -9.67
C HIS A 188 -31.24 10.40 -9.91
N PRO A 189 -31.37 11.69 -10.25
CA PRO A 189 -32.66 12.26 -10.60
C PRO A 189 -33.16 11.61 -11.90
N ALA A 190 -34.38 11.08 -11.84
CA ALA A 190 -35.10 10.59 -13.01
C ALA A 190 -35.36 11.75 -13.97
N GLY A 191 -35.01 11.57 -15.24
CA GLY A 191 -35.31 12.51 -16.32
C GLY A 191 -35.52 11.78 -17.63
N SER A 192 -36.79 11.59 -17.95
CA SER A 192 -37.35 10.96 -19.15
C SER A 192 -37.21 11.82 -20.42
N ASP A 193 -37.29 11.14 -21.56
CA ASP A 193 -37.41 11.65 -22.94
C ASP A 193 -38.27 12.91 -23.16
N ARG A 194 -37.82 13.83 -24.04
CA ARG A 194 -38.43 14.18 -25.35
C ARG A 194 -37.93 15.53 -25.92
N MET A 195 -37.75 15.55 -27.24
CA MET A 195 -37.56 16.72 -28.12
C MET A 195 -38.76 17.69 -28.06
N ASP A 196 -38.51 19.02 -28.08
CA ASP A 196 -38.97 19.91 -29.16
C ASP A 196 -38.42 21.35 -29.03
N SER A 197 -38.38 22.02 -30.19
CA SER A 197 -37.83 23.33 -30.56
C SER A 197 -38.45 24.58 -29.92
N ALA A 198 -37.66 25.66 -29.74
CA ALA A 198 -37.89 27.03 -30.27
C ALA A 198 -36.98 28.12 -29.63
N ASN A 199 -36.67 29.14 -30.43
CA ASN A 199 -35.87 30.37 -30.18
C ASN A 199 -36.30 31.23 -28.97
N GLU A 200 -35.34 31.86 -28.26
CA GLU A 200 -35.06 33.32 -28.29
C GLU A 200 -33.91 33.73 -27.32
N PRO A 201 -33.20 34.86 -27.54
CA PRO A 201 -31.99 35.23 -26.80
C PRO A 201 -32.31 36.10 -25.57
N GLY A 202 -31.94 35.62 -24.38
CA GLY A 202 -32.12 36.32 -23.11
C GLY A 202 -30.77 36.62 -22.43
N THR A 203 -30.61 37.88 -22.07
CA THR A 203 -29.45 38.54 -21.48
C THR A 203 -29.03 38.01 -20.09
N GLY A 204 -27.71 37.86 -19.91
CA GLY A 204 -26.93 38.00 -18.69
C GLY A 204 -27.58 37.72 -17.32
N SER A 205 -27.11 36.65 -16.69
CA SER A 205 -26.68 36.71 -15.28
C SER A 205 -25.59 35.69 -15.07
N ASP A 206 -24.37 36.19 -14.87
CA ASP A 206 -23.20 35.44 -14.41
C ASP A 206 -23.50 34.90 -13.01
N SER A 207 -24.10 33.70 -12.95
CA SER A 207 -24.21 32.95 -11.71
C SER A 207 -22.92 32.18 -11.55
N GLY A 208 -21.94 32.84 -10.91
CA GLY A 208 -20.73 32.22 -10.38
C GLY A 208 -21.11 31.01 -9.55
N THR A 209 -20.99 29.83 -10.16
CA THR A 209 -20.97 28.58 -9.44
C THR A 209 -19.61 28.56 -8.76
N ASP A 210 -19.60 28.76 -7.43
CA ASP A 210 -18.44 28.44 -6.60
C ASP A 210 -18.07 26.99 -6.86
N LYS A 211 -17.14 26.77 -7.80
CA LYS A 211 -16.53 25.47 -8.01
C LYS A 211 -15.79 25.17 -6.72
N VAL A 212 -16.35 24.27 -5.92
CA VAL A 212 -15.67 23.71 -4.74
C VAL A 212 -14.25 23.36 -5.18
N LYS A 213 -13.25 24.10 -4.70
CA LYS A 213 -11.84 23.84 -5.01
C LYS A 213 -11.51 22.46 -4.45
N VAL A 214 -11.51 21.46 -5.33
CA VAL A 214 -11.10 20.10 -4.97
C VAL A 214 -9.64 20.16 -4.56
N LYS A 215 -9.35 19.81 -3.30
CA LYS A 215 -7.99 19.84 -2.76
C LYS A 215 -7.18 18.72 -3.44
N PRO A 216 -6.06 19.03 -4.11
CA PRO A 216 -5.23 18.03 -4.76
C PRO A 216 -4.41 17.23 -3.73
N ILE A 217 -4.10 15.98 -4.08
CA ILE A 217 -3.02 15.22 -3.43
C ILE A 217 -1.82 15.22 -4.38
N LEU A 218 -0.65 15.60 -3.86
CA LEU A 218 0.62 15.59 -4.56
C LEU A 218 1.36 14.29 -4.25
N ILE A 219 1.76 13.55 -5.29
CA ILE A 219 2.34 12.22 -5.17
C ILE A 219 3.70 12.16 -5.87
N PHE A 220 4.73 11.70 -5.16
CA PHE A 220 6.06 11.45 -5.73
C PHE A 220 6.41 9.96 -5.64
N PRO A 221 6.76 9.29 -6.76
CA PRO A 221 7.39 7.98 -6.70
C PRO A 221 8.77 8.07 -6.06
N ASN A 222 9.00 7.28 -5.02
CA ASN A 222 10.27 7.24 -4.28
C ASN A 222 10.50 5.80 -3.79
N PRO A 223 11.58 5.10 -4.21
CA PRO A 223 11.83 3.72 -3.80
C PRO A 223 12.10 3.58 -2.29
N SER A 224 12.44 4.67 -1.58
CA SER A 224 12.61 4.69 -0.12
C SER A 224 11.31 4.94 0.65
N ALA A 225 10.19 5.16 -0.03
CA ALA A 225 8.89 5.40 0.58
C ALA A 225 8.10 4.09 0.80
N PRO A 226 7.02 4.11 1.61
CA PRO A 226 6.15 2.94 1.78
C PRO A 226 5.63 2.38 0.44
N LEU A 227 5.42 1.07 0.39
CA LEU A 227 4.88 0.41 -0.81
C LEU A 227 3.46 0.90 -1.11
N PHE A 228 3.21 1.20 -2.38
CA PHE A 228 1.87 1.43 -2.91
C PHE A 228 1.07 0.12 -2.88
N THR A 229 -0.11 0.16 -2.25
CA THR A 229 -0.96 -1.03 -2.09
C THR A 229 -2.32 -0.87 -2.77
N GLN A 230 -3.06 -1.98 -2.91
CA GLN A 230 -4.44 -1.95 -3.39
C GLN A 230 -5.36 -1.09 -2.51
N ARG A 231 -5.04 -0.96 -1.21
CA ARG A 231 -5.74 -0.05 -0.30
C ARG A 231 -5.51 1.41 -0.69
N ASP A 232 -4.27 1.79 -0.98
CA ASP A 232 -3.95 3.14 -1.47
C ASP A 232 -4.65 3.43 -2.79
N ALA A 233 -4.64 2.47 -3.74
CA ALA A 233 -5.36 2.61 -5.00
C ALA A 233 -6.86 2.86 -4.79
N THR A 234 -7.49 2.10 -3.89
CA THR A 234 -8.91 2.23 -3.54
C THR A 234 -9.21 3.58 -2.91
N GLU A 235 -8.35 4.05 -2.02
CA GLU A 235 -8.49 5.35 -1.37
C GLU A 235 -8.35 6.50 -2.38
N LEU A 236 -7.27 6.48 -3.16
CA LEU A 236 -6.97 7.50 -4.17
C LEU A 236 -8.01 7.52 -5.30
N SER A 237 -8.70 6.41 -5.57
CA SER A 237 -9.79 6.37 -6.56
C SER A 237 -10.94 7.34 -6.24
N ARG A 238 -11.07 7.75 -4.96
CA ARG A 238 -12.12 8.66 -4.49
C ARG A 238 -11.69 10.13 -4.52
N VAL A 239 -10.42 10.38 -4.84
CA VAL A 239 -9.84 11.72 -4.84
C VAL A 239 -10.17 12.42 -6.17
N GLY A 240 -10.68 13.65 -6.09
CA GLY A 240 -11.10 14.36 -7.29
C GLY A 240 -9.95 14.90 -8.14
N ARG A 241 -8.78 15.19 -7.54
CA ARG A 241 -7.58 15.71 -8.22
C ARG A 241 -6.29 15.10 -7.66
N LEU A 242 -5.47 14.53 -8.54
CA LEU A 242 -4.14 14.00 -8.25
C LEU A 242 -3.09 14.75 -9.05
N VAL A 243 -1.95 15.06 -8.44
CA VAL A 243 -0.78 15.64 -9.11
C VAL A 243 0.40 14.70 -8.87
N PHE A 244 1.04 14.22 -9.94
CA PHE A 244 2.19 13.32 -9.86
C PHE A 244 3.46 14.03 -10.28
N GLY A 245 4.52 13.95 -9.46
CA GLY A 245 5.86 14.44 -9.80
C GLY A 245 6.81 13.30 -10.14
N CYS A 246 7.20 13.15 -11.41
CA CYS A 246 8.14 12.11 -11.84
C CYS A 246 9.59 12.56 -11.63
N GLY A 247 10.25 12.01 -10.60
CA GLY A 247 11.69 12.19 -10.41
C GLY A 247 12.53 11.49 -11.48
N ARG A 248 13.72 12.04 -11.73
CA ARG A 248 14.79 11.51 -12.59
C ARG A 248 16.15 11.69 -11.90
N TYR A 249 17.19 11.10 -12.49
CA TYR A 249 18.56 11.16 -11.97
C TYR A 249 18.63 10.57 -10.55
N GLU A 250 19.28 11.24 -9.59
CA GLU A 250 19.30 10.84 -8.18
C GLU A 250 18.00 11.20 -7.44
N GLY A 251 17.08 11.93 -8.09
CA GLY A 251 15.77 12.29 -7.57
C GLY A 251 15.52 13.78 -7.54
N ILE A 252 14.44 14.14 -6.85
CA ILE A 252 14.02 15.52 -6.62
C ILE A 252 14.71 16.01 -5.35
N ASP A 253 15.11 17.29 -5.31
CA ASP A 253 15.59 17.90 -4.07
C ASP A 253 14.59 17.67 -2.92
N ALA A 254 15.08 17.07 -1.82
CA ALA A 254 14.24 16.63 -0.70
C ALA A 254 13.43 17.76 -0.03
N ARG A 255 13.85 19.03 -0.23
CA ARG A 255 13.11 20.19 0.28
C ARG A 255 11.78 20.40 -0.44
N VAL A 256 11.61 19.92 -1.68
CA VAL A 256 10.40 20.14 -2.47
C VAL A 256 9.17 19.45 -1.84
N PRO A 257 9.14 18.12 -1.62
CA PRO A 257 8.02 17.49 -0.93
C PRO A 257 7.79 18.06 0.48
N GLU A 258 8.87 18.32 1.23
CA GLU A 258 8.81 18.86 2.59
C GLU A 258 8.16 20.25 2.63
N TYR A 259 8.49 21.12 1.67
CA TYR A 259 7.92 22.46 1.56
C TYR A 259 6.41 22.40 1.35
N TYR A 260 5.92 21.64 0.37
CA TYR A 260 4.49 21.56 0.08
C TYR A 260 3.69 20.94 1.24
N ALA A 261 4.26 19.94 1.92
CA ALA A 261 3.67 19.39 3.13
C ALA A 261 3.50 20.46 4.23
N ARG A 262 4.52 21.32 4.43
CA ARG A 262 4.46 22.46 5.37
C ARG A 262 3.45 23.53 4.97
N GLN A 263 3.17 23.69 3.67
CA GLN A 263 2.11 24.58 3.17
C GLN A 263 0.71 23.96 3.32
N GLY A 264 0.58 22.77 3.90
CA GLY A 264 -0.70 22.09 4.13
C GLY A 264 -1.28 21.42 2.88
N VAL A 265 -0.46 21.23 1.84
CA VAL A 265 -0.75 20.34 0.72
C VAL A 265 -0.58 18.90 1.21
N GLU A 266 -1.50 18.03 0.85
CA GLU A 266 -1.35 16.62 1.15
C GLU A 266 -0.32 16.02 0.20
N VAL A 267 0.87 15.71 0.73
CA VAL A 267 1.97 15.12 -0.03
C VAL A 267 2.13 13.67 0.38
N ARG A 268 2.20 12.78 -0.60
CA ARG A 268 2.45 11.35 -0.41
C ARG A 268 3.64 10.92 -1.25
N GLU A 269 4.40 9.97 -0.72
CA GLU A 269 5.47 9.31 -1.43
C GLU A 269 5.19 7.82 -1.46
N TYR A 270 5.45 7.17 -2.59
CA TYR A 270 5.19 5.75 -2.75
C TYR A 270 6.33 5.04 -3.50
N SER A 271 6.69 3.87 -3.01
CA SER A 271 7.47 2.89 -3.77
C SER A 271 6.52 1.91 -4.47
N ILE A 272 6.87 1.44 -5.67
CA ILE A 272 6.14 0.35 -6.35
C ILE A 272 6.86 -1.01 -6.22
N GLY A 273 7.89 -1.07 -5.38
CA GLY A 273 8.60 -2.30 -5.01
C GLY A 273 10.06 -2.07 -4.68
N ASP A 274 10.70 -3.10 -4.13
CA ASP A 274 12.09 -3.07 -3.66
C ASP A 274 13.10 -3.22 -4.80
N TYR A 275 13.06 -2.27 -5.74
CA TYR A 275 13.95 -2.17 -6.90
C TYR A 275 14.06 -0.72 -7.37
N VAL A 276 15.07 -0.42 -8.19
CA VAL A 276 15.34 0.92 -8.68
C VAL A 276 15.01 1.02 -10.18
N LEU A 277 14.38 2.11 -10.58
CA LEU A 277 14.04 2.44 -11.97
C LEU A 277 14.76 3.73 -12.39
N ASN A 278 14.86 3.96 -13.70
CA ASN A 278 15.50 5.17 -14.26
C ASN A 278 14.68 6.47 -14.04
N GLY A 279 13.45 6.36 -13.55
CA GLY A 279 12.55 7.49 -13.37
C GLY A 279 11.17 7.09 -12.87
N GLY A 280 10.42 8.09 -12.40
CA GLY A 280 9.09 7.88 -11.80
C GLY A 280 7.97 7.55 -12.79
N GLU A 281 8.17 7.67 -14.09
CA GLU A 281 7.08 7.60 -15.08
C GLU A 281 6.40 6.23 -15.15
N VAL A 282 7.18 5.14 -15.03
CA VAL A 282 6.65 3.78 -14.93
C VAL A 282 5.79 3.63 -13.67
N ALA A 283 6.27 4.15 -12.53
CA ALA A 283 5.57 4.06 -11.26
C ALA A 283 4.25 4.85 -11.29
N VAL A 284 4.26 6.06 -11.85
CA VAL A 284 3.06 6.86 -12.05
C VAL A 284 2.07 6.15 -12.98
N SER A 285 2.53 5.56 -14.08
CA SER A 285 1.67 4.79 -14.99
C SER A 285 0.99 3.62 -14.28
N ALA A 286 1.75 2.84 -13.51
CA ALA A 286 1.22 1.72 -12.74
C ALA A 286 0.21 2.17 -11.66
N MET A 287 0.53 3.24 -10.92
CA MET A 287 -0.39 3.81 -9.92
C MET A 287 -1.68 4.31 -10.56
N ILE A 288 -1.61 5.06 -11.66
CA ILE A 288 -2.79 5.56 -12.38
C ILE A 288 -3.66 4.40 -12.86
N GLU A 289 -3.07 3.35 -13.43
CA GLU A 289 -3.81 2.18 -13.88
C GLU A 289 -4.56 1.49 -12.73
N ALA A 290 -3.89 1.30 -11.58
CA ALA A 290 -4.48 0.71 -10.38
C ALA A 290 -5.59 1.58 -9.75
N ILE A 291 -5.44 2.90 -9.78
CA ILE A 291 -6.40 3.86 -9.21
C ILE A 291 -7.63 4.01 -10.10
N VAL A 292 -7.41 4.30 -11.38
CA VAL A 292 -8.49 4.68 -12.31
C VAL A 292 -9.41 3.51 -12.60
N ARG A 293 -8.89 2.27 -12.60
CA ARG A 293 -9.71 1.08 -12.82
C ARG A 293 -10.81 0.87 -11.78
N LEU A 294 -10.68 1.49 -10.61
CA LEU A 294 -11.63 1.42 -9.51
C LEU A 294 -12.72 2.50 -9.59
N LEU A 295 -12.65 3.41 -10.57
CA LEU A 295 -13.67 4.44 -10.74
C LEU A 295 -15.01 3.83 -11.17
N PRO A 296 -16.14 4.28 -10.59
CA PRO A 296 -17.46 3.91 -11.07
C PRO A 296 -17.61 4.19 -12.58
N GLY A 297 -18.03 3.18 -13.34
CA GLY A 297 -18.19 3.29 -14.79
C GLY A 297 -16.92 3.06 -15.62
N PHE A 298 -15.78 2.76 -14.99
CA PHE A 298 -14.58 2.33 -15.71
C PHE A 298 -14.70 0.88 -16.21
N MET A 299 -14.91 -0.05 -15.28
CA MET A 299 -15.09 -1.47 -15.59
C MET A 299 -16.51 -1.74 -16.08
N GLY A 300 -16.63 -2.61 -17.10
CA GLY A 300 -17.93 -2.99 -17.65
C GLY A 300 -18.78 -3.85 -16.71
N ASN A 301 -18.14 -4.78 -15.98
CA ASN A 301 -18.77 -5.52 -14.88
C ASN A 301 -18.08 -5.15 -13.56
N PRO A 302 -18.77 -4.48 -12.61
CA PRO A 302 -18.22 -4.16 -11.29
C PRO A 302 -17.83 -5.39 -10.48
N GLU A 303 -18.48 -6.54 -10.66
CA GLU A 303 -18.16 -7.79 -9.94
C GLU A 303 -16.74 -8.26 -10.22
N SER A 304 -16.19 -7.95 -11.41
CA SER A 304 -14.80 -8.29 -11.75
C SER A 304 -13.79 -7.62 -10.82
N ILE A 305 -14.09 -6.46 -10.24
CA ILE A 305 -13.19 -5.80 -9.28
C ILE A 305 -13.18 -6.57 -7.95
N VAL A 306 -14.34 -7.12 -7.55
CA VAL A 306 -14.54 -7.77 -6.25
C VAL A 306 -13.82 -9.11 -6.16
N GLU A 307 -13.76 -9.85 -7.27
CA GLU A 307 -13.17 -11.21 -7.31
C GLU A 307 -11.65 -11.22 -7.52
N GLU A 308 -11.02 -10.07 -7.75
CA GLU A 308 -9.59 -9.96 -8.04
C GLU A 308 -8.70 -10.10 -6.79
N SER A 309 -7.43 -10.41 -7.05
CA SER A 309 -6.41 -10.46 -5.99
C SER A 309 -6.40 -9.17 -5.18
N TYR A 310 -6.26 -9.29 -3.86
CA TYR A 310 -6.17 -8.16 -2.91
C TYR A 310 -7.45 -7.33 -2.73
N THR A 311 -8.59 -7.74 -3.30
CA THR A 311 -9.90 -7.11 -3.05
C THR A 311 -10.71 -7.90 -2.02
N GLY A 312 -11.26 -7.20 -1.01
CA GLY A 312 -12.01 -7.84 0.08
C GLY A 312 -11.06 -8.51 1.07
N ASP A 313 -10.99 -9.85 1.03
CA ASP A 313 -9.94 -10.58 1.75
C ASP A 313 -8.62 -10.45 0.97
N PRO A 314 -7.46 -10.28 1.63
CA PRO A 314 -6.18 -10.06 0.96
C PRO A 314 -5.61 -11.37 0.35
N LEU A 315 -6.43 -12.14 -0.37
CA LEU A 315 -6.04 -13.37 -1.04
C LEU A 315 -5.61 -13.12 -2.49
N LEU A 316 -4.86 -14.06 -3.04
CA LEU A 316 -4.62 -14.18 -4.47
C LEU A 316 -5.82 -14.81 -5.16
N GLU A 317 -6.13 -14.33 -6.35
CA GLU A 317 -7.19 -14.87 -7.20
C GLU A 317 -6.91 -16.33 -7.58
N HIS A 318 -7.98 -17.12 -7.71
CA HIS A 318 -8.00 -18.48 -8.23
C HIS A 318 -7.49 -18.55 -9.68
N ARG A 319 -7.28 -19.75 -10.22
CA ARG A 319 -6.86 -19.92 -11.62
C ARG A 319 -8.05 -19.71 -12.53
N GLN A 320 -7.81 -18.96 -13.60
CA GLN A 320 -8.78 -18.74 -14.66
C GLN A 320 -8.61 -19.77 -15.77
N PHE A 321 -9.74 -20.26 -16.28
CA PHE A 321 -9.80 -21.23 -17.37
C PHE A 321 -10.77 -20.72 -18.43
N THR A 322 -10.50 -21.02 -19.70
CA THR A 322 -11.40 -20.73 -20.82
C THR A 322 -11.42 -21.89 -21.80
N LYS A 323 -12.26 -21.80 -22.84
CA LYS A 323 -12.33 -22.80 -23.89
C LYS A 323 -10.99 -22.91 -24.63
N PRO A 324 -10.60 -24.12 -25.10
CA PRO A 324 -11.31 -25.40 -24.99
C PRO A 324 -11.17 -26.07 -23.62
N THR A 325 -12.07 -27.01 -23.27
CA THR A 325 -12.06 -27.74 -21.98
C THR A 325 -10.86 -28.67 -21.80
N SER A 326 -10.11 -28.96 -22.87
CA SER A 326 -8.83 -29.65 -22.80
C SER A 326 -7.84 -29.04 -23.80
N TRP A 327 -6.61 -28.80 -23.35
CA TRP A 327 -5.53 -28.29 -24.19
C TRP A 327 -4.23 -29.02 -23.85
N ARG A 328 -3.60 -29.63 -24.88
CA ARG A 328 -2.36 -30.43 -24.73
C ARG A 328 -2.43 -31.51 -23.64
N GLY A 329 -3.60 -32.13 -23.47
CA GLY A 329 -3.83 -33.15 -22.45
C GLY A 329 -4.09 -32.61 -21.04
N ILE A 330 -4.14 -31.29 -20.87
CA ILE A 330 -4.50 -30.63 -19.60
C ILE A 330 -5.99 -30.28 -19.67
N ALA A 331 -6.80 -30.88 -18.80
CA ALA A 331 -8.22 -30.61 -18.71
C ALA A 331 -8.51 -29.43 -17.77
N VAL A 332 -9.58 -28.70 -18.04
CA VAL A 332 -10.21 -27.80 -17.07
C VAL A 332 -10.80 -28.66 -15.94
N PRO A 333 -10.69 -28.24 -14.66
CA PRO A 333 -11.32 -28.94 -13.54
C PRO A 333 -12.81 -29.19 -13.78
N ASP A 334 -13.26 -30.45 -13.62
CA ASP A 334 -14.64 -30.86 -13.93
C ASP A 334 -15.69 -30.01 -13.21
N VAL A 335 -15.40 -29.59 -11.97
CA VAL A 335 -16.27 -28.72 -11.16
C VAL A 335 -16.61 -27.41 -11.88
N LEU A 336 -15.68 -26.82 -12.62
CA LEU A 336 -15.88 -25.57 -13.37
C LEU A 336 -16.81 -25.74 -14.58
N THR A 337 -17.08 -26.98 -14.98
CA THR A 337 -18.01 -27.32 -16.07
C THR A 337 -19.30 -27.98 -15.58
N SER A 338 -19.47 -28.13 -14.26
CA SER A 338 -20.59 -28.87 -13.65
C SER A 338 -21.94 -28.15 -13.68
N GLY A 339 -21.95 -26.83 -13.86
CA GLY A 339 -23.14 -25.97 -13.73
C GLY A 339 -23.58 -25.70 -12.29
N ASP A 340 -22.88 -26.25 -11.29
CA ASP A 340 -23.17 -26.04 -9.87
C ASP A 340 -22.41 -24.82 -9.35
N HIS A 341 -23.06 -23.66 -9.33
CA HIS A 341 -22.47 -22.38 -8.91
C HIS A 341 -21.88 -22.44 -7.51
N GLY A 342 -22.57 -23.08 -6.54
CA GLY A 342 -22.06 -23.19 -5.17
C GLY A 342 -20.77 -24.01 -5.06
N LYS A 343 -20.66 -25.10 -5.84
CA LYS A 343 -19.41 -25.87 -5.92
C LYS A 343 -18.31 -25.11 -6.65
N VAL A 344 -18.64 -24.34 -7.68
CA VAL A 344 -17.69 -23.49 -8.39
C VAL A 344 -17.13 -22.43 -7.44
N ASP A 345 -17.98 -21.70 -6.73
CA ASP A 345 -17.55 -20.64 -5.81
C ASP A 345 -16.69 -21.20 -4.68
N ARG A 346 -17.08 -22.35 -4.13
CA ARG A 346 -16.27 -23.06 -3.13
C ARG A 346 -14.90 -23.45 -3.68
N TYR A 347 -14.87 -24.05 -4.88
CA TYR A 347 -13.62 -24.45 -5.53
C TYR A 347 -12.68 -23.25 -5.74
N ARG A 348 -13.22 -22.13 -6.22
CA ARG A 348 -12.45 -20.89 -6.43
C ARG A 348 -11.88 -20.36 -5.11
N ARG A 349 -12.69 -20.35 -4.04
CA ARG A 349 -12.25 -19.93 -2.70
C ARG A 349 -11.15 -20.84 -2.14
N ASP A 350 -11.29 -22.16 -2.29
CA ASP A 350 -10.28 -23.14 -1.89
C ASP A 350 -8.96 -22.93 -2.63
N GLU A 351 -9.04 -22.76 -3.95
CA GLU A 351 -7.87 -22.54 -4.78
C GLU A 351 -7.17 -21.20 -4.49
N ALA A 352 -7.93 -20.15 -4.20
CA ALA A 352 -7.40 -18.86 -3.75
C ALA A 352 -6.60 -19.02 -2.43
N LEU A 353 -7.14 -19.74 -1.44
CA LEU A 353 -6.45 -20.02 -0.18
C LEU A 353 -5.17 -20.84 -0.40
N GLU A 354 -5.24 -21.91 -1.20
CA GLU A 354 -4.08 -22.76 -1.52
C GLU A 354 -2.97 -21.96 -2.21
N ARG A 355 -3.33 -21.16 -3.22
CA ARG A 355 -2.37 -20.32 -3.96
C ARG A 355 -1.74 -19.27 -3.06
N THR A 356 -2.55 -18.63 -2.21
CA THR A 356 -2.07 -17.62 -1.27
C THR A 356 -1.14 -18.25 -0.24
N ALA A 357 -1.52 -19.36 0.39
CA ALA A 357 -0.67 -20.09 1.33
C ALA A 357 0.69 -20.50 0.73
N ARG A 358 0.71 -20.83 -0.57
CA ARG A 358 1.94 -21.25 -1.26
C ARG A 358 2.82 -20.08 -1.73
N ILE A 359 2.22 -18.99 -2.24
CA ILE A 359 2.96 -17.91 -2.91
C ILE A 359 3.18 -16.72 -1.97
N ARG A 360 2.19 -16.40 -1.15
CA ARG A 360 2.15 -15.25 -0.23
C ARG A 360 1.63 -15.69 1.15
N PRO A 361 2.35 -16.57 1.86
CA PRO A 361 1.95 -17.04 3.19
C PRO A 361 1.76 -15.90 4.18
N ASP A 362 2.48 -14.79 4.01
CA ASP A 362 2.34 -13.55 4.78
C ASP A 362 0.91 -12.99 4.74
N LEU A 363 0.21 -13.16 3.60
CA LEU A 363 -1.18 -12.73 3.49
C LEU A 363 -2.12 -13.65 4.26
N ILE A 364 -1.84 -14.95 4.32
CA ILE A 364 -2.60 -15.89 5.17
C ILE A 364 -2.42 -15.53 6.65
N GLU A 365 -1.19 -15.23 7.06
CA GLU A 365 -0.88 -14.78 8.43
C GLU A 365 -1.60 -13.49 8.81
N SER A 366 -1.95 -12.64 7.83
CA SER A 366 -2.67 -11.39 8.07
C SER A 366 -4.18 -11.56 8.22
N LEU A 367 -4.75 -12.71 7.86
CA LEU A 367 -6.20 -12.93 7.90
C LEU A 367 -6.73 -12.89 9.33
N ASP A 368 -7.92 -12.33 9.54
CA ASP A 368 -8.63 -12.49 10.81
C ASP A 368 -9.29 -13.86 10.83
N CYS A 369 -8.80 -14.73 11.71
CA CYS A 369 -9.40 -16.03 11.91
C CYS A 369 -10.91 -15.91 12.16
N LYS A 370 -11.41 -14.93 12.93
CA LYS A 370 -12.86 -14.81 13.24
C LYS A 370 -13.73 -14.58 11.99
N ALA A 371 -13.19 -13.92 10.97
CA ALA A 371 -13.87 -13.69 9.70
C ALA A 371 -13.92 -14.95 8.80
N LEU A 372 -13.06 -15.95 9.06
CA LEU A 372 -13.01 -17.18 8.26
C LEU A 372 -14.22 -18.10 8.51
N SER A 373 -14.84 -18.52 7.40
CA SER A 373 -15.89 -19.54 7.41
C SER A 373 -15.37 -20.89 7.95
N LYS A 374 -16.28 -21.76 8.42
CA LYS A 374 -15.91 -23.13 8.85
C LYS A 374 -15.14 -23.89 7.76
N ALA A 375 -15.53 -23.70 6.49
CA ALA A 375 -14.91 -24.36 5.37
C ALA A 375 -13.52 -23.77 5.06
N ASP A 376 -13.33 -22.46 5.14
CA ASP A 376 -12.00 -21.82 4.95
C ASP A 376 -11.00 -22.29 6.02
N ARG A 377 -11.43 -22.35 7.28
CA ARG A 377 -10.62 -22.90 8.37
C ARG A 377 -10.22 -24.34 8.10
N LYS A 378 -11.16 -25.18 7.65
CA LYS A 378 -10.88 -26.57 7.29
C LYS A 378 -9.81 -26.67 6.20
N THR A 379 -9.93 -25.86 5.14
CA THR A 379 -8.94 -25.82 4.05
C THR A 379 -7.58 -25.39 4.54
N LEU A 380 -7.49 -24.32 5.33
CA LEU A 380 -6.22 -23.85 5.90
C LEU A 380 -5.60 -24.91 6.84
N MET A 381 -6.39 -25.59 7.67
CA MET A 381 -5.90 -26.70 8.50
C MET A 381 -5.33 -27.85 7.67
N LEU A 382 -5.98 -28.22 6.55
CA LEU A 382 -5.47 -29.23 5.61
C LEU A 382 -4.17 -28.78 4.93
N LEU A 383 -3.99 -27.46 4.74
CA LEU A 383 -2.77 -26.85 4.22
C LEU A 383 -1.68 -26.65 5.29
N GLY A 384 -1.90 -27.11 6.53
CA GLY A 384 -0.92 -27.04 7.61
C GLY A 384 -0.94 -25.75 8.43
N TRP A 385 -2.07 -25.04 8.47
CA TRP A 385 -2.24 -23.82 9.25
C TRP A 385 -3.09 -24.05 10.51
N GLU A 386 -2.64 -23.52 11.64
CA GLU A 386 -3.42 -23.39 12.85
C GLU A 386 -4.29 -22.12 12.76
N VAL A 387 -5.61 -22.26 12.96
CA VAL A 387 -6.60 -21.16 12.80
C VAL A 387 -7.52 -21.00 14.02
N SER A 388 -7.05 -21.45 15.19
CA SER A 388 -7.71 -21.34 16.49
C SER A 388 -7.48 -19.98 17.17
N GLY A 389 -6.38 -19.29 16.83
CA GLY A 389 -6.03 -17.96 17.36
C GLY A 389 -6.70 -16.79 16.64
N HIS A 390 -6.17 -15.58 16.82
CA HIS A 390 -6.62 -14.38 16.10
C HIS A 390 -6.24 -14.37 14.62
N HIS A 391 -5.06 -14.90 14.31
CA HIS A 391 -4.50 -14.95 12.97
C HIS A 391 -3.98 -16.37 12.68
N PRO A 392 -4.02 -16.84 11.43
CA PRO A 392 -3.44 -18.12 11.05
C PRO A 392 -1.95 -18.19 11.38
N ARG A 393 -1.49 -19.36 11.82
CA ARG A 393 -0.06 -19.63 12.05
C ARG A 393 0.34 -20.92 11.34
N GLN A 394 1.46 -20.89 10.64
CA GLN A 394 1.96 -22.09 9.98
C GLN A 394 2.43 -23.11 11.03
N ILE A 395 1.96 -24.35 10.93
CA ILE A 395 2.39 -25.44 11.80
C ILE A 395 3.73 -25.95 11.29
N PRO A 396 4.78 -25.98 12.13
CA PRO A 396 6.06 -26.57 11.76
C PRO A 396 5.91 -28.03 11.29
N PRO A 397 6.68 -28.49 10.29
CA PRO A 397 6.54 -29.85 9.75
C PRO A 397 6.67 -30.97 10.79
N ASP A 398 7.46 -30.76 11.83
CA ASP A 398 7.67 -31.66 12.97
C ASP A 398 6.48 -31.73 13.94
N ARG A 399 5.54 -30.81 13.83
CA ARG A 399 4.31 -30.73 14.63
C ARG A 399 3.05 -30.99 13.83
N LEU A 400 3.18 -31.33 12.54
CA LEU A 400 2.05 -31.80 11.74
C LEU A 400 1.55 -33.12 12.34
N PRO A 401 0.23 -33.26 12.62
CA PRO A 401 -0.32 -34.52 13.08
C PRO A 401 0.06 -35.65 12.11
N LEU A 402 0.49 -36.81 12.62
CA LEU A 402 0.84 -38.02 11.85
C LEU A 402 -0.25 -38.53 10.86
N ARG A 403 -1.43 -37.89 10.82
CA ARG A 403 -2.54 -38.17 9.90
C ARG A 403 -2.35 -37.58 8.49
N TYR A 404 -1.25 -36.88 8.22
CA TYR A 404 -0.98 -36.22 6.93
C TYR A 404 0.07 -36.93 6.06
N PHE A 405 0.47 -38.16 6.41
CA PHE A 405 1.32 -39.05 5.60
C PHE A 405 0.58 -40.33 5.20
#